data_AF-A0A5C7IBG3-F1
#
_entry.id   AF-A0A5C7IBG3-F1
#
_cell.length_a   1.000
_cell.length_b   1.000
_cell.length_c   1.000
_cell.angle_alpha   90.00
_cell.angle_beta   90.00
_cell.angle_gamma   90.00
#
_symmetry.space_group_name_H-M   'P 1'
#
loop_
_entity.id
_entity.type
_entity.pdbx_description
1 polymer ?
#
loop_
_entity_poly.entity_id
_entity_poly.type
_entity_poly.pdbx_seq_one_letter_code
_entity_poly.pdbx_strand_id
1 'polypeptide(L)'
;MLLEAVVAAQDYMKGRKYVYYLPLYLATNGGDWKSAKSFIESDPDASTARITSKSLTTLMVANRACQWKFAQKLLDYLRPESLEIVDLNKRTALHYAALGGSLETAKALIRKKTLRK
;
A
#
# COMPACT_ATOMS: atom_id res chain seq x y z
N MET A 1 24.81 19.90 14.22
CA MET A 1 25.06 18.70 15.07
C MET A 1 23.80 17.91 15.43
N LEU A 2 22.91 18.34 16.35
CA LEU A 2 21.76 17.49 16.74
C LEU A 2 20.72 17.31 15.62
N LEU A 3 20.37 18.37 14.88
CA LEU A 3 19.38 18.30 13.80
C LEU A 3 19.86 17.42 12.63
N GLU A 4 21.11 17.56 12.21
CA GLU A 4 21.70 16.78 11.11
C GLU A 4 21.79 15.29 11.45
N ALA A 5 22.15 14.96 12.69
CA ALA A 5 22.18 13.57 13.15
C ALA A 5 20.78 12.93 13.15
N VAL A 6 19.74 13.68 13.53
CA VAL A 6 18.35 13.21 13.47
C VAL A 6 17.90 13.00 12.02
N VAL A 7 18.21 13.93 11.12
CA VAL A 7 17.89 13.80 9.68
C VAL A 7 18.60 12.58 9.08
N ALA A 8 19.90 12.41 9.35
CA ALA A 8 20.66 11.25 8.88
C ALA A 8 20.11 9.93 9.42
N ALA A 9 19.72 9.87 10.71
CA ALA A 9 19.10 8.70 11.29
C ALA A 9 17.73 8.41 10.66
N GLN A 10 16.92 9.43 10.37
CA GLN A 10 15.64 9.27 9.69
C GLN A 10 15.82 8.70 8.28
N ASP A 11 16.76 9.23 7.50
CA ASP A 11 17.01 8.76 6.14
C ASP A 11 17.62 7.36 6.12
N TYR A 12 18.49 7.04 7.08
CA TYR A 12 18.99 5.68 7.31
C TYR A 12 17.87 4.68 7.61
N MET A 13 16.96 5.04 8.54
CA MET A 13 15.83 4.19 8.92
C MET A 13 14.81 4.02 7.79
N LYS A 14 14.55 5.09 7.01
CA LYS A 14 13.75 5.01 5.79
C LYS A 14 14.36 4.02 4.79
N GLY A 15 15.66 4.10 4.56
CA GLY A 15 16.39 3.16 3.68
C GLY A 15 16.16 1.71 4.08
N ARG A 16 16.39 1.36 5.36
CA ARG A 16 16.13 0.01 5.88
C ARG A 16 14.68 -0.44 5.70
N LYS A 17 13.72 0.45 5.98
CA LYS A 17 12.28 0.16 5.81
C LYS A 17 11.94 -0.20 4.35
N TYR A 18 12.46 0.55 3.38
CA TYR A 18 12.18 0.28 1.97
C TYR A 18 12.85 -1.01 1.47
N VAL A 19 14.05 -1.32 1.96
CA VAL A 19 14.70 -2.61 1.70
C VAL A 19 13.86 -3.77 2.26
N TYR A 20 13.32 -3.61 3.48
CA TYR A 20 12.48 -4.63 4.10
C TYR A 20 11.20 -4.90 3.31
N TYR A 21 10.50 -3.87 2.83
CA TYR A 21 9.27 -4.04 2.04
C TYR A 21 9.49 -4.26 0.54
N LEU A 22 10.74 -4.29 0.06
CA LEU A 22 11.05 -4.50 -1.36
C LEU A 22 10.42 -5.79 -1.93
N PRO A 23 10.47 -6.96 -1.24
CA PRO A 23 9.82 -8.17 -1.73
C PRO A 23 8.30 -7.99 -1.88
N LEU A 24 7.64 -7.36 -0.91
CA LEU A 24 6.21 -7.07 -0.98
C LEU A 24 5.87 -6.12 -2.12
N TYR A 25 6.68 -5.08 -2.33
CA TYR A 25 6.52 -4.17 -3.47
C TYR A 25 6.62 -4.91 -4.81
N LEU A 26 7.64 -5.74 -5.01
CA LEU A 26 7.86 -6.47 -6.26
C LEU A 26 6.72 -7.46 -6.53
N ALA A 27 6.32 -8.24 -5.52
CA ALA A 27 5.20 -9.17 -5.62
C ALA A 27 3.89 -8.44 -5.97
N THR A 28 3.63 -7.31 -5.30
CA THR A 28 2.44 -6.49 -5.55
C THR A 28 2.44 -5.88 -6.95
N ASN A 29 3.58 -5.33 -7.40
CA ASN A 29 3.70 -4.71 -8.71
C ASN A 29 3.54 -5.74 -9.85
N GLY A 30 4.01 -6.98 -9.63
CA GLY A 30 3.86 -8.10 -10.57
C GLY A 30 2.54 -8.88 -10.46
N GLY A 31 1.70 -8.60 -9.47
CA GLY A 31 0.45 -9.32 -9.24
C GLY A 31 0.62 -10.72 -8.61
N ASP A 32 1.79 -11.02 -8.04
CA ASP A 32 2.08 -12.27 -7.33
C ASP A 32 1.41 -12.25 -5.94
N TRP A 33 0.14 -12.65 -5.93
CA TRP A 33 -0.65 -12.76 -4.71
C TRP A 33 -0.07 -13.75 -3.70
N LYS A 34 0.55 -14.84 -4.13
CA LYS A 34 1.04 -15.88 -3.22
C LYS A 34 2.19 -15.35 -2.37
N SER A 35 3.18 -14.74 -3.03
CA SER A 35 4.34 -14.15 -2.34
C SER A 35 3.93 -12.96 -1.47
N ALA A 36 3.04 -12.09 -1.98
CA ALA A 36 2.57 -10.95 -1.19
C ALA A 36 1.76 -11.37 0.04
N LYS A 37 0.86 -12.35 -0.09
CA LYS A 37 0.08 -12.89 1.03
C LYS A 37 0.99 -13.53 2.08
N SER A 38 1.97 -14.33 1.65
CA SER A 38 2.98 -14.91 2.54
C SER A 38 3.71 -13.84 3.35
N PHE A 39 4.08 -12.71 2.71
CA PHE A 39 4.70 -11.60 3.42
C PHE A 39 3.75 -10.96 4.42
N ILE A 40 2.51 -10.64 4.01
CA ILE A 40 1.50 -10.00 4.87
C ILE A 40 1.11 -10.88 6.06
N GLU A 41 1.08 -12.20 5.89
CA GLU A 41 0.82 -13.14 6.98
C GLU A 41 1.99 -13.21 7.96
N SER A 42 3.23 -13.03 7.49
CA SER A 42 4.42 -12.96 8.34
C SER A 42 4.59 -11.62 9.06
N ASP A 43 4.10 -10.52 8.47
CA ASP A 43 4.09 -9.17 9.03
C ASP A 43 2.70 -8.53 8.82
N PRO A 44 1.80 -8.64 9.82
CA PRO A 44 0.44 -8.08 9.72
C PRO A 44 0.41 -6.57 9.43
N ASP A 45 1.42 -5.81 9.89
CA ASP A 45 1.51 -4.37 9.68
C ASP A 45 1.79 -4.03 8.21
N ALA A 46 2.37 -4.98 7.45
CA ALA A 46 2.70 -4.81 6.04
C ALA A 46 1.48 -4.50 5.15
N SER A 47 0.28 -4.95 5.56
CA SER A 47 -0.97 -4.69 4.84
C SER A 47 -1.33 -3.19 4.79
N THR A 48 -0.91 -2.41 5.80
CA THR A 48 -1.18 -0.96 5.92
C THR A 48 0.08 -0.10 5.90
N ALA A 49 1.26 -0.74 5.88
CA ALA A 49 2.54 -0.06 5.83
C ALA A 49 2.70 0.86 4.61
N ARG A 50 3.48 1.92 4.81
CA ARG A 50 3.98 2.81 3.74
C ARG A 50 5.26 2.18 3.19
N ILE A 51 5.13 1.43 2.10
CA ILE A 51 6.16 0.49 1.58
C ILE A 51 7.10 1.10 0.53
N THR A 52 6.88 2.35 0.14
CA THR A 52 7.73 3.06 -0.84
C THR A 52 8.19 4.41 -0.31
N SER A 53 9.19 5.01 -0.96
CA SER A 53 9.66 6.37 -0.67
C SER A 53 8.60 7.45 -0.86
N LYS A 54 7.67 7.24 -1.81
CA LYS A 54 6.48 8.09 -2.01
C LYS A 54 5.34 7.77 -1.05
N SER A 55 5.60 6.91 -0.07
CA SER A 55 4.67 6.55 0.98
C SER A 55 3.40 5.83 0.51
N LEU A 56 3.48 5.11 -0.63
CA LEU A 56 2.37 4.28 -1.09
C LEU A 56 2.21 3.06 -0.18
N THR A 57 0.95 2.63 0.01
CA THR A 57 0.62 1.32 0.59
C THR A 57 0.61 0.23 -0.48
N THR A 58 0.57 -1.03 -0.04
CA THR A 58 0.40 -2.21 -0.91
C THR A 58 -0.80 -2.06 -1.86
N LEU A 59 -1.94 -1.60 -1.34
CA LEU A 59 -3.15 -1.39 -2.15
C LEU A 59 -2.98 -0.28 -3.21
N MET A 60 -2.28 0.81 -2.89
CA MET A 60 -1.98 1.88 -3.87
C MET A 60 -1.03 1.38 -4.97
N VAL A 61 -0.02 0.59 -4.60
CA VAL A 61 0.91 -0.01 -5.57
C VAL A 61 0.14 -0.95 -6.50
N ALA A 62 -0.72 -1.82 -5.96
CA ALA A 62 -1.55 -2.73 -6.75
C ALA A 62 -2.43 -1.96 -7.76
N ASN A 63 -3.11 -0.89 -7.31
CA ASN A 63 -3.96 -0.09 -8.19
C ASN A 63 -3.15 0.68 -9.24
N ARG A 64 -1.99 1.23 -8.86
CA ARG A 64 -1.09 1.92 -9.79
C ARG A 64 -0.53 0.98 -10.86
N ALA A 65 -0.24 -0.26 -10.49
CA ALA A 65 0.25 -1.30 -11.39
C ALA A 65 -0.86 -2.04 -12.14
N CYS A 66 -2.12 -1.59 -12.03
CA CYS A 66 -3.29 -2.19 -12.67
C CYS A 66 -3.55 -3.66 -12.27
N GLN A 67 -3.11 -4.06 -11.08
CA GLN A 67 -3.28 -5.41 -10.55
C GLN A 67 -4.66 -5.58 -9.89
N TRP A 68 -5.73 -5.46 -10.67
CA TRP A 68 -7.11 -5.34 -10.16
C TRP A 68 -7.57 -6.55 -9.35
N LYS A 69 -7.30 -7.77 -9.85
CA LYS A 69 -7.65 -9.01 -9.13
C LYS A 69 -6.89 -9.12 -7.81
N PHE A 70 -5.62 -8.70 -7.79
CA PHE A 70 -4.82 -8.65 -6.57
C PHE A 70 -5.41 -7.63 -5.58
N ALA A 71 -5.72 -6.41 -6.05
CA ALA A 71 -6.27 -5.35 -5.22
C ALA A 71 -7.61 -5.76 -4.58
N GLN A 72 -8.49 -6.41 -5.34
CA GLN A 72 -9.75 -6.92 -4.80
C GLN A 72 -9.54 -7.99 -3.73
N LYS A 73 -8.63 -8.95 -3.94
CA LYS A 73 -8.26 -9.92 -2.89
C LYS A 73 -7.72 -9.23 -1.65
N LEU A 74 -6.86 -8.24 -1.81
CA LEU A 74 -6.28 -7.50 -0.68
C LEU A 74 -7.35 -6.76 0.13
N LEU A 75 -8.42 -6.24 -0.51
CA LEU A 75 -9.52 -5.56 0.19
C LEU A 75 -10.26 -6.44 1.18
N ASP A 76 -10.24 -7.76 1.01
CA ASP A 76 -10.85 -8.69 1.97
C ASP A 76 -10.11 -8.69 3.31
N TYR A 77 -8.81 -8.40 3.31
CA TYR A 77 -7.94 -8.38 4.50
C TYR A 77 -7.84 -7.00 5.15
N LEU A 78 -8.30 -5.95 4.48
CA LEU A 78 -8.18 -4.58 4.96
C LEU A 78 -9.42 -4.12 5.73
N ARG A 79 -9.17 -3.33 6.78
CA ARG A 79 -10.20 -2.56 7.47
C ARG A 79 -10.56 -1.29 6.68
N PRO A 80 -11.81 -0.78 6.79
CA PRO A 80 -12.22 0.44 6.10
C PRO A 80 -11.30 1.65 6.35
N GLU A 81 -10.75 1.78 7.57
CA GLU A 81 -9.88 2.88 7.97
C GLU A 81 -8.56 2.88 7.19
N SER A 82 -8.05 1.69 6.85
CA SER A 82 -6.83 1.53 6.06
C SER A 82 -6.95 2.10 4.64
N LEU A 83 -8.18 2.27 4.13
CA LEU A 83 -8.43 2.83 2.80
C LEU A 83 -8.26 4.35 2.76
N GLU A 84 -8.23 5.02 3.91
CA GLU A 84 -8.02 6.48 4.03
C GLU A 84 -6.53 6.86 4.11
N ILE A 85 -5.63 5.88 4.18
CA ILE A 85 -4.20 6.17 4.15
C ILE A 85 -3.90 6.89 2.83
N VAL A 86 -3.14 7.99 2.93
CA VAL A 86 -2.73 8.82 1.79
C VAL A 86 -1.22 8.76 1.56
N ASP A 87 -0.81 8.86 0.30
CA ASP A 87 0.58 9.07 -0.10
C ASP A 87 1.07 10.51 0.21
N LEU A 88 2.30 10.83 -0.18
CA LEU A 88 2.86 12.18 0.01
C LEU A 88 2.10 13.30 -0.75
N ASN A 89 1.36 12.94 -1.81
CA ASN A 89 0.52 13.84 -2.61
C ASN A 89 -0.95 13.84 -2.15
N LYS A 90 -1.26 13.32 -0.95
CA LYS A 90 -2.62 13.20 -0.41
C LYS A 90 -3.55 12.29 -1.24
N ARG A 91 -2.99 11.38 -2.05
CA ARG A 91 -3.76 10.40 -2.83
C ARG A 91 -4.00 9.13 -2.05
N THR A 92 -5.26 8.70 -2.04
CA THR A 92 -5.71 7.40 -1.51
C THR A 92 -5.63 6.30 -2.58
N ALA A 93 -5.89 5.05 -2.19
CA ALA A 93 -6.04 3.94 -3.14
C ALA A 93 -7.13 4.19 -4.21
N LEU A 94 -8.19 4.95 -3.89
CA LEU A 94 -9.25 5.31 -4.84
C LEU A 94 -8.74 6.20 -5.97
N HIS A 95 -7.85 7.16 -5.67
CA HIS A 95 -7.23 8.00 -6.70
C HIS A 95 -6.45 7.16 -7.70
N TYR A 96 -5.71 6.15 -7.23
CA TYR A 96 -4.97 5.24 -8.11
C TYR A 96 -5.87 4.30 -8.91
N ALA A 97 -6.98 3.82 -8.34
CA ALA A 97 -7.96 3.02 -9.08
C ALA A 97 -8.61 3.83 -10.21
N ALA A 98 -8.93 5.11 -9.95
CA ALA A 98 -9.44 6.03 -10.96
C ALA A 98 -8.39 6.33 -12.04
N LEU A 99 -7.13 6.59 -11.64
CA LEU A 99 -6.03 6.88 -12.57
C LEU A 99 -5.76 5.72 -13.53
N GLY A 100 -5.82 4.47 -13.04
CA GLY A 100 -5.64 3.27 -13.86
C GLY A 100 -6.93 2.77 -14.53
N GLY A 101 -8.06 3.44 -14.32
CA GLY A 101 -9.31 3.20 -15.07
C GLY A 101 -10.13 1.97 -14.67
N SER A 102 -9.95 1.40 -13.46
CA SER A 102 -10.77 0.26 -13.02
C SER A 102 -12.01 0.72 -12.25
N LEU A 103 -13.15 0.79 -12.95
CA LEU A 103 -14.44 1.13 -12.36
C LEU A 103 -14.87 0.11 -11.29
N GLU A 104 -14.62 -1.18 -11.52
CA GLU A 104 -14.95 -2.26 -10.60
C GLU A 104 -14.17 -2.13 -9.30
N THR A 105 -12.85 -1.89 -9.39
CA THR A 105 -11.99 -1.70 -8.21
C THR A 105 -12.38 -0.43 -7.45
N ALA A 106 -12.69 0.67 -8.16
CA ALA A 106 -13.18 1.90 -7.54
C ALA A 106 -14.50 1.68 -6.78
N LYS A 107 -15.47 0.97 -7.37
CA LYS A 107 -16.73 0.59 -6.70
C LYS A 107 -16.48 -0.28 -5.48
N ALA A 108 -15.57 -1.25 -5.56
CA ALA A 108 -15.22 -2.11 -4.42
C ALA A 108 -14.64 -1.30 -3.25
N LEU A 109 -13.75 -0.34 -3.52
CA LEU A 109 -13.19 0.56 -2.52
C LEU A 109 -14.25 1.41 -1.82
N ILE A 110 -15.16 2.00 -2.59
CA ILE A 110 -16.26 2.83 -2.04
C ILE A 110 -17.16 1.97 -1.15
N ARG A 111 -17.58 0.79 -1.62
CA ARG A 111 -18.41 -0.14 -0.84
C ARG A 111 -17.74 -0.53 0.47
N LYS A 112 -16.46 -0.90 0.45
CA LYS A 112 -15.72 -1.28 1.65
C LYS A 112 -15.62 -0.10 2.64
N LYS A 113 -15.40 1.12 2.15
CA LYS A 113 -15.35 2.34 2.97
C LYS A 113 -16.69 2.64 3.67
N THR A 114 -17.82 2.32 3.06
CA THR A 114 -19.16 2.56 3.64
C THR A 114 -19.58 1.53 4.70
N LEU A 115 -18.81 0.45 4.90
CA LEU A 115 -19.09 -0.58 5.91
C LEU A 115 -18.60 -0.23 7.33
N ARG A 116 -18.34 1.05 7.62
CA ARG A 116 -18.01 1.53 8.97
C ARG A 116 -19.23 1.31 9.87
N LYS A 117 -19.23 0.24 10.66
CA LYS A 117 -20.17 0.04 11.77
C LYS A 117 -19.56 0.61 13.05
#